data_AF-W8PNH6-F1
#
_entry.id   AF-W8PNH6-F1
#
_cell.length_a   1.000
_cell.length_b   1.000
_cell.length_c   1.000
_cell.angle_alpha   90.00
_cell.angle_beta   90.00
_cell.angle_gamma   90.00
#
_symmetry.space_group_name_H-M   'P 1'
#
loop_
_entity.id
_entity.type
_entity.pdbx_description
1 polymer ?
#
loop_
_entity_poly.entity_id
_entity_poly.type
_entity_poly.pdbx_seq_one_letter_code
_entity_poly.pdbx_strand_id
1 'polypeptide(L)'
;MKRLLAVLVFLLFLGYVSALTPQEAMMEAWKTGNYSLVEPYLSGDMRKAFTEKTFSTIREGMVKEYGPVKGYELEKTEEKGGYQIYYYRVIAEKGNYTVSVTVKDGKVEGFHFAPKFNPEKALYPLLGGLLGLLLLWAYLRKFHAGELILGAVLILPVLVVQPPLQMLPGYAGISNAVLAVLWSGLIAGLVQEQLKYYFSRDKTLGRAVYIGAGFGLGEAIYVATISALFGGSLLGLLERALTLLFHASTTALFAYSYRNGWGGKALLAMVLVHWLTDSIAAYWHVNPSTAVLVAGYAVMLLTALAILPKLLPLARTESEEPEVRW
;
A
#
# COMPACT_ATOMS: atom_id res chain seq x y z
N MET A 1 34.35 -19.78 41.44
CA MET A 1 33.35 -20.45 40.57
C MET A 1 32.59 -19.50 39.65
N LYS A 2 31.83 -18.51 40.13
CA LYS A 2 31.02 -17.61 39.25
C LYS A 2 31.83 -16.87 38.17
N ARG A 3 33.04 -16.38 38.47
CA ARG A 3 33.94 -15.72 37.50
C ARG A 3 34.50 -16.69 36.44
N LEU A 4 34.77 -17.95 36.82
CA LEU A 4 35.28 -18.98 35.92
C LEU A 4 34.19 -19.47 34.95
N LEU A 5 32.94 -19.57 35.45
CA LEU A 5 31.76 -19.85 34.65
C LEU A 5 31.49 -18.74 33.62
N ALA A 6 31.62 -17.47 34.01
CA ALA A 6 31.48 -16.34 33.10
C ALA A 6 32.55 -16.34 31.98
N VAL A 7 33.79 -16.68 32.31
CA VAL A 7 34.89 -16.80 31.32
C VAL A 7 34.66 -17.99 30.38
N LEU A 8 34.20 -19.14 30.87
CA LEU A 8 33.86 -20.31 30.04
C LEU A 8 32.69 -20.03 29.09
N VAL A 9 31.63 -19.38 29.58
CA VAL A 9 30.50 -18.94 28.74
C VAL A 9 30.96 -17.94 27.68
N PHE A 10 31.84 -17.00 28.02
CA PHE A 10 32.43 -16.05 27.09
C PHE A 10 33.30 -16.72 26.02
N LEU A 11 34.11 -17.72 26.38
CA LEU A 11 34.94 -18.48 25.45
C LEU A 11 34.11 -19.38 24.51
N LEU A 12 33.03 -19.99 25.01
CA LEU A 12 32.09 -20.75 24.19
C LEU A 12 31.33 -19.83 23.22
N PHE A 13 30.97 -18.62 23.66
CA PHE A 13 30.36 -17.60 22.83
C PHE A 13 31.31 -17.11 21.72
N LEU A 14 32.59 -16.89 22.05
CA LEU A 14 33.64 -16.58 21.07
C LEU A 14 33.83 -17.69 20.02
N GLY A 15 33.82 -18.96 20.45
CA GLY A 15 33.90 -20.11 19.55
C GLY A 15 32.72 -20.20 18.59
N TYR A 16 31.49 -19.96 19.08
CA TYR A 16 30.28 -19.94 18.25
C TYR A 16 30.27 -18.78 17.24
N VAL A 17 30.65 -17.57 17.67
CA VAL A 17 30.75 -16.40 16.79
C VAL A 17 31.85 -16.59 15.72
N SER A 18 32.94 -17.30 16.04
CA SER A 18 34.03 -17.60 15.09
C SER A 18 33.68 -18.63 14.01
N ALA A 19 32.55 -19.34 14.13
CA ALA A 19 32.12 -20.35 13.16
C ALA A 19 31.18 -19.79 12.08
N LEU A 20 30.57 -18.63 12.31
CA LEU A 20 29.61 -18.04 11.37
C LEU A 20 30.33 -17.25 10.27
N THR A 21 29.91 -17.47 9.03
CA THR A 21 30.29 -16.56 7.93
C THR A 21 29.61 -15.19 8.10
N PRO A 22 30.12 -14.10 7.48
CA PRO A 22 29.56 -12.75 7.64
C PRO A 22 28.04 -12.68 7.36
N GLN A 23 27.59 -13.38 6.33
CA GLN A 23 26.18 -13.45 5.95
C GLN A 23 25.33 -14.25 6.94
N GLU A 24 25.84 -15.37 7.45
CA GLU A 24 25.15 -16.16 8.48
C GLU A 24 25.06 -15.41 9.81
N ALA A 25 26.12 -14.67 10.17
CA ALA A 25 26.13 -13.80 11.34
C ALA A 25 25.05 -12.71 11.24
N MET A 26 24.89 -12.09 10.07
CA MET A 26 23.80 -11.13 9.83
C MET A 26 22.42 -11.78 9.95
N MET A 27 22.21 -12.95 9.36
CA MET A 27 20.91 -13.62 9.41
C MET A 27 20.55 -14.17 10.80
N GLU A 28 21.53 -14.69 11.54
CA GLU A 28 21.31 -15.16 12.92
C GLU A 28 21.10 -13.97 13.88
N ALA A 29 21.83 -12.86 13.69
CA ALA A 29 21.53 -11.60 14.37
C ALA A 29 20.08 -11.18 14.08
N TRP A 30 19.68 -11.15 12.79
CA TRP A 30 18.34 -10.77 12.37
C TRP A 30 17.23 -11.63 12.99
N LYS A 31 17.43 -12.95 13.02
CA LYS A 31 16.50 -13.90 13.64
C LYS A 31 16.40 -13.68 15.16
N THR A 32 17.53 -13.67 15.86
CA THR A 32 17.58 -13.62 17.33
C THR A 32 17.34 -12.23 17.92
N GLY A 33 17.59 -11.18 17.14
CA GLY A 33 17.65 -9.79 17.60
C GLY A 33 18.98 -9.43 18.27
N ASN A 34 19.99 -10.31 18.24
CA ASN A 34 21.28 -10.05 18.89
C ASN A 34 22.27 -9.38 17.92
N TYR A 35 22.36 -8.05 17.98
CA TYR A 35 23.25 -7.25 17.12
C TYR A 35 24.74 -7.62 17.29
N SER A 36 25.17 -8.01 18.49
CA SER A 36 26.57 -8.36 18.77
C SER A 36 27.08 -9.55 17.95
N LEU A 37 26.19 -10.38 17.39
CA LEU A 37 26.56 -11.47 16.48
C LEU A 37 27.12 -10.93 15.15
N VAL A 38 26.60 -9.82 14.64
CA VAL A 38 26.97 -9.28 13.33
C VAL A 38 27.95 -8.11 13.40
N GLU A 39 27.98 -7.37 14.51
CA GLU A 39 28.88 -6.21 14.69
C GLU A 39 30.35 -6.45 14.29
N PRO A 40 30.99 -7.61 14.62
CA PRO A 40 32.37 -7.89 14.21
C PRO A 40 32.55 -8.03 12.70
N TYR A 41 31.47 -8.40 12.00
CA TYR A 41 31.44 -8.66 10.57
C TYR A 41 31.03 -7.44 9.74
N LEU A 42 30.51 -6.38 10.34
CA LEU A 42 30.17 -5.16 9.61
C LEU A 42 31.44 -4.45 9.09
N SER A 43 31.35 -3.87 7.89
CA SER A 43 32.36 -2.95 7.38
C SER A 43 32.40 -1.66 8.23
N GLY A 44 33.46 -0.86 8.07
CA GLY A 44 33.61 0.39 8.82
C GLY A 44 32.47 1.38 8.60
N ASP A 45 31.97 1.46 7.35
CA ASP A 45 30.86 2.35 7.00
C ASP A 45 29.51 1.75 7.42
N MET A 46 29.32 0.44 7.24
CA MET A 46 28.12 -0.25 7.70
C MET A 46 27.96 -0.16 9.22
N ARG A 47 29.05 -0.24 10.01
CA ARG A 47 28.98 -0.08 11.47
C ARG A 47 28.53 1.32 11.90
N LYS A 48 28.87 2.37 11.13
CA LYS A 48 28.44 3.75 11.41
C LYS A 48 26.95 3.96 11.11
N ALA A 49 26.46 3.38 10.01
CA ALA A 49 25.07 3.54 9.57
C ALA A 49 24.09 2.57 10.25
N PHE A 50 24.53 1.34 10.47
CA PHE A 50 23.75 0.22 10.98
C PHE A 50 24.12 -0.10 12.43
N THR A 51 23.86 0.88 13.31
CA THR A 51 24.06 0.74 14.76
C THR A 51 23.08 -0.24 15.39
N GLU A 52 23.32 -0.68 16.62
CA GLU A 52 22.37 -1.53 17.38
C GLU A 52 20.96 -0.91 17.44
N LYS A 53 20.87 0.41 17.65
CA LYS A 53 19.60 1.15 17.65
C LYS A 53 18.92 1.09 16.28
N THR A 54 19.67 1.27 15.20
CA THR A 54 19.13 1.18 13.83
C THR A 54 18.61 -0.23 13.56
N PHE A 55 19.43 -1.24 13.88
CA PHE A 55 19.10 -2.65 13.73
C PHE A 55 17.84 -3.03 14.50
N SER A 56 17.75 -2.68 15.80
CA SER A 56 16.59 -3.01 16.63
C SER A 56 15.32 -2.33 16.12
N THR A 57 15.41 -1.05 15.74
CA THR A 57 14.27 -0.29 15.19
C THR A 57 13.71 -0.94 13.92
N ILE A 58 14.59 -1.28 12.95
CA ILE A 58 14.14 -1.91 11.70
C ILE A 58 13.57 -3.30 11.98
N ARG A 59 14.26 -4.10 12.80
CA ARG A 59 13.81 -5.46 13.15
C ARG A 59 12.46 -5.43 13.86
N GLU A 60 12.26 -4.54 14.82
CA GLU A 60 10.98 -4.38 15.52
C GLU A 60 9.85 -4.02 14.55
N GLY A 61 10.11 -3.14 13.57
CA GLY A 61 9.18 -2.86 12.48
C GLY A 61 8.81 -4.12 11.70
N MET A 62 9.80 -4.93 11.34
CA MET A 62 9.60 -6.17 10.59
C MET A 62 8.90 -7.25 11.41
N VAL A 63 9.19 -7.36 12.72
CA VAL A 63 8.50 -8.28 13.64
C VAL A 63 7.06 -7.85 13.89
N LYS A 64 6.78 -6.54 13.94
CA LYS A 64 5.41 -6.02 14.03
C LYS A 64 4.59 -6.45 12.81
N GLU A 65 5.16 -6.26 11.62
CA GLU A 65 4.53 -6.55 10.33
C GLU A 65 4.37 -8.06 10.09
N TYR A 66 5.47 -8.81 10.09
CA TYR A 66 5.52 -10.22 9.70
C TYR A 66 5.51 -11.21 10.88
N GLY A 67 5.51 -10.72 12.11
CA GLY A 67 5.66 -11.55 13.31
C GLY A 67 7.11 -11.98 13.57
N PRO A 68 7.36 -12.73 14.67
CA PRO A 68 8.69 -13.23 15.01
C PRO A 68 9.30 -14.08 13.89
N VAL A 69 10.60 -13.88 13.62
CA VAL A 69 11.35 -14.69 12.65
C VAL A 69 11.52 -16.11 13.19
N LYS A 70 11.06 -17.11 12.44
CA LYS A 70 11.18 -18.54 12.76
C LYS A 70 12.43 -19.16 12.14
N GLY A 71 12.86 -18.67 10.98
CA GLY A 71 14.04 -19.17 10.28
C GLY A 71 14.37 -18.39 9.02
N TYR A 72 15.37 -18.86 8.27
CA TYR A 72 15.74 -18.30 6.99
C TYR A 72 16.37 -19.38 6.08
N GLU A 73 16.22 -19.21 4.77
CA GLU A 73 16.75 -20.12 3.75
C GLU A 73 17.47 -19.30 2.68
N LEU A 74 18.66 -19.74 2.27
CA LEU A 74 19.39 -19.11 1.16
C LEU A 74 18.70 -19.49 -0.17
N GLU A 75 18.21 -18.50 -0.91
CA GLU A 75 17.53 -18.71 -2.20
C GLU A 75 18.49 -18.63 -3.38
N LYS A 76 19.39 -17.65 -3.38
CA LYS A 76 20.37 -17.43 -4.46
C LYS A 76 21.58 -16.65 -3.97
N THR A 77 22.68 -16.80 -4.70
CA THR A 77 23.90 -16.00 -4.54
C THR A 77 24.23 -15.35 -5.88
N GLU A 78 24.62 -14.08 -5.86
CA GLU A 78 25.04 -13.33 -7.04
C GLU A 78 26.39 -12.66 -6.78
N GLU A 79 27.23 -12.54 -7.82
CA GLU A 79 28.47 -11.77 -7.76
C GLU A 79 28.36 -10.57 -8.70
N LYS A 80 28.60 -9.36 -8.17
CA LYS A 80 28.52 -8.12 -8.96
C LYS A 80 29.53 -7.09 -8.47
N GLY A 81 30.43 -6.67 -9.34
CA GLY A 81 31.39 -5.60 -9.03
C GLY A 81 32.31 -5.90 -7.85
N GLY A 82 32.67 -7.17 -7.64
CA GLY A 82 33.48 -7.61 -6.50
C GLY A 82 32.72 -7.78 -5.18
N TYR A 83 31.39 -7.70 -5.21
CA TYR A 83 30.53 -8.01 -4.07
C TYR A 83 29.86 -9.38 -4.26
N GLN A 84 29.76 -10.15 -3.17
CA GLN A 84 28.92 -11.34 -3.08
C GLN A 84 27.59 -10.98 -2.41
N ILE A 85 26.48 -11.22 -3.10
CA ILE A 85 25.14 -10.86 -2.64
C ILE A 85 24.35 -12.15 -2.38
N TYR A 86 23.98 -12.38 -1.12
CA TYR A 86 23.24 -13.55 -0.68
C TYR A 86 21.78 -13.15 -0.45
N TYR A 87 20.85 -13.81 -1.14
CA TYR A 87 19.43 -13.56 -0.98
C TYR A 87 18.82 -14.62 -0.08
N TYR A 88 18.29 -14.20 1.06
CA TYR A 88 17.65 -15.08 2.03
C TYR A 88 16.14 -14.88 2.03
N ARG A 89 15.38 -15.97 1.94
CA ARG A 89 13.98 -16.02 2.33
C ARG A 89 13.91 -16.12 3.83
N VAL A 90 13.39 -15.09 4.48
CA VAL A 90 13.09 -15.07 5.91
C VAL A 90 11.69 -15.65 6.11
N ILE A 91 11.62 -16.64 7.00
CA ILE A 91 10.37 -17.32 7.39
C ILE A 91 9.94 -16.71 8.72
N ALA A 92 8.80 -16.03 8.73
CA ALA A 92 8.23 -15.39 9.91
C ALA A 92 6.81 -15.91 10.18
N GLU A 93 6.26 -15.58 11.35
CA GLU A 93 4.98 -16.12 11.82
C GLU A 93 3.79 -15.81 10.90
N LYS A 94 3.72 -14.60 10.34
CA LYS A 94 2.61 -14.13 9.51
C LYS A 94 2.92 -14.20 8.01
N GLY A 95 4.09 -14.70 7.61
CA GLY A 95 4.48 -14.78 6.20
C GLY A 95 5.99 -14.85 5.99
N ASN A 96 6.39 -14.74 4.73
CA ASN A 96 7.78 -14.78 4.31
C ASN A 96 8.16 -13.49 3.60
N TYR A 97 9.42 -13.09 3.71
CA TYR A 97 9.98 -11.97 2.96
C TYR A 97 11.42 -12.24 2.57
N THR A 98 11.92 -11.55 1.54
CA THR A 98 13.29 -11.75 1.08
C THR A 98 14.15 -10.56 1.48
N VAL A 99 15.32 -10.85 2.03
CA VAL A 99 16.39 -9.88 2.29
C VAL A 99 17.63 -10.26 1.51
N SER A 100 18.47 -9.29 1.21
CA SER A 100 19.81 -9.53 0.68
C SER A 100 20.88 -9.07 1.66
N VAL A 101 21.91 -9.90 1.84
CA VAL A 101 23.14 -9.57 2.57
C VAL A 101 24.25 -9.41 1.54
N THR A 102 24.86 -8.24 1.48
CA THR A 102 25.97 -7.94 0.57
C THR A 102 27.28 -8.03 1.34
N VAL A 103 28.22 -8.84 0.87
CA VAL A 103 29.51 -9.12 1.49
C VAL A 103 30.64 -8.75 0.53
N LYS A 104 31.69 -8.13 1.06
CA LYS A 104 32.95 -7.87 0.37
C LYS A 104 34.11 -8.00 1.34
N ASP A 105 35.19 -8.63 0.92
CA ASP A 105 36.42 -8.80 1.72
C ASP A 105 36.15 -9.38 3.13
N GLY A 106 35.19 -10.31 3.23
CA GLY A 106 34.79 -10.94 4.49
C GLY A 106 34.01 -10.03 5.45
N LYS A 107 33.48 -8.89 4.96
CA LYS A 107 32.67 -7.94 5.73
C LYS A 107 31.30 -7.73 5.08
N VAL A 108 30.29 -7.52 5.92
CA VAL A 108 28.95 -7.11 5.49
C VAL A 108 28.97 -5.63 5.15
N GLU A 109 28.69 -5.33 3.89
CA GLU A 109 28.63 -3.98 3.31
C GLU A 109 27.19 -3.50 3.10
N GLY A 110 26.21 -4.40 3.16
CA GLY A 110 24.81 -4.02 2.98
C GLY A 110 23.82 -5.07 3.45
N PHE A 111 22.66 -4.59 3.90
CA PHE A 111 21.51 -5.41 4.25
C PHE A 111 20.25 -4.73 3.76
N HIS A 112 19.55 -5.35 2.81
CA HIS A 112 18.43 -4.73 2.12
C HIS A 112 17.21 -5.63 2.09
N PHE A 113 16.03 -5.02 2.13
CA PHE A 113 14.81 -5.72 1.74
C PHE A 113 14.81 -5.90 0.22
N ALA A 114 14.58 -7.11 -0.25
CA ALA A 114 14.63 -7.46 -1.67
C ALA A 114 13.29 -8.07 -2.10
N PRO A 115 12.23 -7.24 -2.25
CA PRO A 115 10.90 -7.74 -2.58
C PRO A 115 10.98 -8.46 -3.94
N LYS A 116 10.54 -9.73 -3.96
CA LYS A 116 10.49 -10.51 -5.19
C LYS A 116 9.17 -10.22 -5.89
N PHE A 117 9.24 -9.71 -7.11
CA PHE A 117 8.06 -9.55 -7.95
C PHE A 117 7.38 -10.91 -8.16
N ASN A 118 6.14 -11.04 -7.71
CA ASN A 118 5.29 -12.19 -7.92
C ASN A 118 3.97 -11.76 -8.58
N PRO A 119 3.80 -11.98 -9.90
CA PRO A 119 2.61 -11.55 -10.61
C PRO A 119 1.33 -12.25 -10.13
N GLU A 120 1.41 -13.43 -9.52
CA GLU A 120 0.23 -14.13 -8.98
C GLU A 120 -0.43 -13.32 -7.86
N LYS A 121 0.36 -12.54 -7.11
CA LYS A 121 -0.15 -11.68 -6.03
C LYS A 121 -0.86 -10.43 -6.56
N ALA A 122 -0.61 -10.04 -7.80
CA ALA A 122 -1.29 -8.95 -8.49
C ALA A 122 -2.71 -9.32 -8.95
N LEU A 123 -3.01 -10.63 -9.04
CA LEU A 123 -4.21 -11.13 -9.70
C LEU A 123 -5.50 -10.67 -9.01
N TYR A 124 -5.60 -10.80 -7.68
CA TYR A 124 -6.85 -10.50 -6.98
C TYR A 124 -7.25 -9.01 -7.07
N PRO A 125 -6.37 -8.03 -6.82
CA PRO A 125 -6.70 -6.62 -7.03
C PRO A 125 -7.16 -6.31 -8.47
N LEU A 126 -6.48 -6.86 -9.48
CA LEU A 126 -6.87 -6.65 -10.89
C LEU A 126 -8.24 -7.25 -11.20
N LEU A 127 -8.50 -8.48 -10.77
CA LEU A 127 -9.80 -9.13 -10.96
C LEU A 127 -10.92 -8.37 -10.24
N GLY A 128 -10.65 -7.80 -9.07
CA GLY A 128 -11.59 -6.94 -8.36
C GLY A 128 -11.99 -5.70 -9.17
N GLY A 129 -11.01 -4.97 -9.69
CA GLY A 129 -11.26 -3.84 -10.58
C GLY A 129 -12.02 -4.25 -11.85
N LEU A 130 -11.61 -5.33 -12.51
CA LEU A 130 -12.30 -5.83 -13.70
C LEU A 130 -13.74 -6.28 -13.42
N LEU A 131 -14.00 -6.88 -12.25
CA LEU A 131 -15.33 -7.26 -11.82
C LEU A 131 -16.23 -6.01 -11.63
N GLY A 132 -15.75 -4.98 -10.94
CA GLY A 132 -16.49 -3.73 -10.79
C GLY A 132 -16.82 -3.08 -12.14
N LEU A 133 -15.86 -3.06 -13.06
CA LEU A 133 -16.06 -2.55 -14.42
C LEU A 133 -17.07 -3.38 -15.20
N LEU A 134 -16.99 -4.72 -15.10
CA LEU A 134 -17.93 -5.64 -15.75
C LEU A 134 -19.36 -5.42 -15.24
N LEU A 135 -19.56 -5.20 -13.95
CA LEU A 135 -20.88 -4.90 -13.37
C LEU A 135 -21.48 -3.61 -13.95
N LEU A 136 -20.68 -2.54 -14.05
CA LEU A 136 -21.12 -1.28 -14.66
C LEU A 136 -21.45 -1.43 -16.14
N TRP A 137 -20.59 -2.10 -16.91
CA TRP A 137 -20.80 -2.35 -18.33
C TRP A 137 -22.03 -3.23 -18.57
N ALA A 138 -22.22 -4.30 -17.79
CA ALA A 138 -23.36 -5.19 -17.90
C ALA A 138 -24.70 -4.46 -17.69
N TYR A 139 -24.71 -3.44 -16.83
CA TYR A 139 -25.88 -2.61 -16.59
C TYR A 139 -26.09 -1.55 -17.69
N LEU A 140 -25.06 -0.75 -17.97
CA LEU A 140 -25.18 0.40 -18.89
C LEU A 140 -25.25 -0.02 -20.36
N ARG A 141 -24.63 -1.15 -20.72
CA ARG A 141 -24.48 -1.65 -22.11
C ARG A 141 -23.85 -0.65 -23.09
N LYS A 142 -23.23 0.41 -22.56
CA LYS A 142 -22.45 1.43 -23.27
C LYS A 142 -21.05 1.43 -22.67
N PHE A 143 -20.01 1.64 -23.49
CA PHE A 143 -18.63 1.68 -23.04
C PHE A 143 -17.97 2.99 -23.50
N HIS A 144 -17.45 3.76 -22.55
CA HIS A 144 -16.81 5.05 -22.78
C HIS A 144 -15.31 4.94 -22.51
N ALA A 145 -14.58 4.41 -23.49
CA ALA A 145 -13.16 4.07 -23.34
C ALA A 145 -12.28 5.31 -23.06
N GLY A 146 -12.56 6.45 -23.71
CA GLY A 146 -11.81 7.69 -23.51
C GLY A 146 -11.89 8.18 -22.07
N GLU A 147 -13.10 8.18 -21.51
CA GLU A 147 -13.36 8.55 -20.12
C GLU A 147 -12.77 7.55 -19.11
N LEU A 148 -12.82 6.25 -19.42
CA LEU A 148 -12.15 5.23 -18.62
C LEU A 148 -10.64 5.45 -18.57
N ILE A 149 -10.01 5.70 -19.71
CA ILE A 149 -8.56 5.98 -19.80
C ILE A 149 -8.23 7.28 -19.07
N LEU A 150 -9.02 8.34 -19.28
CA LEU A 150 -8.86 9.61 -18.57
C LEU A 150 -8.88 9.39 -17.06
N GLY A 151 -9.90 8.69 -16.55
CA GLY A 151 -10.01 8.35 -15.14
C GLY A 151 -8.78 7.62 -14.60
N ALA A 152 -8.29 6.61 -15.31
CA ALA A 152 -7.11 5.85 -14.90
C ALA A 152 -5.84 6.73 -14.85
N VAL A 153 -5.69 7.65 -15.82
CA VAL A 153 -4.57 8.60 -15.86
C VAL A 153 -4.61 9.61 -14.72
N LEU A 154 -5.80 9.96 -14.20
CA LEU A 154 -5.93 10.87 -13.05
C LEU A 154 -5.29 10.32 -11.76
N ILE A 155 -4.94 9.04 -11.70
CA ILE A 155 -4.16 8.48 -10.58
C ILE A 155 -2.72 9.02 -10.56
N LEU A 156 -2.12 9.35 -11.72
CA LEU A 156 -0.74 9.83 -11.78
C LEU A 156 -0.49 11.10 -10.94
N PRO A 157 -1.26 12.19 -11.09
CA PRO A 157 -1.09 13.36 -10.22
C PRO A 157 -1.37 13.03 -8.75
N VAL A 158 -2.27 12.10 -8.44
CA VAL A 158 -2.52 11.66 -7.06
C VAL A 158 -1.28 11.00 -6.46
N LEU A 159 -0.64 10.08 -7.19
CA LEU A 159 0.58 9.40 -6.75
C LEU A 159 1.77 10.35 -6.55
N VAL A 160 1.80 11.49 -7.24
CA VAL A 160 2.86 12.50 -7.11
C VAL A 160 2.57 13.48 -5.98
N VAL A 161 1.33 13.98 -5.89
CA VAL A 161 0.97 15.09 -4.99
C VAL A 161 0.52 14.60 -3.61
N GLN A 162 -0.23 13.50 -3.55
CA GLN A 162 -0.81 13.01 -2.29
C GLN A 162 0.27 12.58 -1.27
N PRO A 163 1.30 11.77 -1.61
CA PRO A 163 2.24 11.29 -0.60
C PRO A 163 3.04 12.38 0.11
N PRO A 164 3.63 13.38 -0.57
CA PRO A 164 4.33 14.47 0.11
C PRO A 164 3.43 15.24 1.09
N LEU A 165 2.16 15.45 0.73
CA LEU A 165 1.18 16.13 1.60
C LEU A 165 0.81 15.26 2.81
N GLN A 166 0.66 13.96 2.63
CA GLN A 166 0.42 13.02 3.74
C GLN A 166 1.60 12.94 4.72
N MET A 167 2.83 13.19 4.25
CA MET A 167 4.03 13.20 5.09
C MET A 167 4.27 14.49 5.89
N LEU A 168 3.52 15.57 5.63
CA LEU A 168 3.72 16.87 6.28
C LEU A 168 3.74 16.83 7.83
N PRO A 169 2.85 16.11 8.53
CA PRO A 169 2.91 16.02 9.99
C PRO A 169 4.24 15.44 10.48
N GLY A 170 4.80 14.46 9.76
CA GLY A 170 6.09 13.86 10.08
C GLY A 170 7.24 14.84 9.91
N TYR A 171 7.23 15.65 8.84
CA TYR A 171 8.22 16.72 8.65
C TYR A 171 8.14 17.82 9.71
N ALA A 172 6.95 18.05 10.27
CA ALA A 172 6.73 18.96 11.39
C ALA A 172 7.09 18.34 12.77
N GLY A 173 7.61 17.10 12.81
CA GLY A 173 7.95 16.41 14.05
C GLY A 173 6.74 15.91 14.84
N ILE A 174 5.56 15.84 14.24
CA ILE A 174 4.33 15.40 14.90
C ILE A 174 4.21 13.87 14.80
N SER A 175 4.37 13.19 15.93
CA SER A 175 4.34 11.72 16.01
C SER A 175 3.04 11.15 16.59
N ASN A 176 1.89 11.79 16.34
CA ASN A 176 0.59 11.34 16.82
C ASN A 176 -0.09 10.42 15.80
N ALA A 177 -0.30 9.15 16.15
CA ALA A 177 -0.88 8.14 15.26
C ALA A 177 -2.33 8.46 14.84
N VAL A 178 -3.16 8.99 15.74
CA VAL A 178 -4.55 9.38 15.44
C VAL A 178 -4.57 10.53 14.43
N LEU A 179 -3.71 11.53 14.64
CA LEU A 179 -3.57 12.62 13.68
C LEU A 179 -3.08 12.10 12.33
N ALA A 180 -2.08 11.23 12.29
CA ALA A 180 -1.54 10.69 11.04
C ALA A 180 -2.61 9.93 10.24
N VAL A 181 -3.45 9.13 10.90
CA VAL A 181 -4.57 8.41 10.29
C VAL A 181 -5.60 9.37 9.70
N LEU A 182 -6.09 10.32 10.51
CA LEU A 182 -7.12 11.27 10.07
C LEU A 182 -6.59 12.21 8.99
N TRP A 183 -5.34 12.65 9.11
CA TRP A 183 -4.65 13.48 8.12
C TRP A 183 -4.51 12.76 6.79
N SER A 184 -4.06 11.50 6.83
CA SER A 184 -3.87 10.71 5.61
C SER A 184 -5.16 10.57 4.81
N GLY A 185 -6.27 10.24 5.49
CA GLY A 185 -7.58 10.17 4.84
C GLY A 185 -8.06 11.52 4.33
N LEU A 186 -7.85 12.61 5.08
CA LEU A 186 -8.30 13.94 4.67
C LEU A 186 -7.61 14.39 3.40
N ILE A 187 -6.29 14.21 3.32
CA ILE A 187 -5.50 14.56 2.14
C ILE A 187 -5.90 13.70 0.95
N ALA A 188 -6.20 12.41 1.14
CA ALA A 188 -6.73 11.58 0.06
C ALA A 188 -8.07 12.12 -0.49
N GLY A 189 -9.02 12.40 0.41
CA GLY A 189 -10.30 13.00 0.03
C GLY A 189 -10.16 14.36 -0.68
N LEU A 190 -9.30 15.25 -0.18
CA LEU A 190 -9.07 16.60 -0.74
C LEU A 190 -8.29 16.63 -2.07
N VAL A 191 -7.49 15.61 -2.36
CA VAL A 191 -6.75 15.54 -3.62
C VAL A 191 -7.58 14.83 -4.68
N GLN A 192 -8.12 13.67 -4.33
CA GLN A 192 -8.79 12.80 -5.29
C GLN A 192 -10.18 13.33 -5.70
N GLU A 193 -10.97 13.86 -4.77
CA GLU A 193 -12.33 14.31 -5.10
C GLU A 193 -12.36 15.57 -5.96
N GLN A 194 -11.38 16.45 -5.78
CA GLN A 194 -11.23 17.71 -6.50
C GLN A 194 -10.88 17.43 -7.97
N LEU A 195 -9.95 16.50 -8.19
CA LEU A 195 -9.61 16.01 -9.53
C LEU A 195 -10.83 15.36 -10.19
N LYS A 196 -11.47 14.39 -9.52
CA LYS A 196 -12.66 13.71 -10.05
C LYS A 196 -13.77 14.70 -10.39
N TYR A 197 -14.09 15.62 -9.48
CA TYR A 197 -15.12 16.64 -9.69
C TYR A 197 -14.83 17.52 -10.89
N TYR A 198 -13.59 18.03 -11.00
CA TYR A 198 -13.21 18.90 -12.11
C TYR A 198 -13.43 18.21 -13.48
N PHE A 199 -13.02 16.94 -13.60
CA PHE A 199 -13.08 16.21 -14.88
C PHE A 199 -14.43 15.55 -15.17
N SER A 200 -15.31 15.40 -14.17
CA SER A 200 -16.59 14.69 -14.36
C SER A 200 -17.84 15.57 -14.31
N ARG A 201 -17.79 16.76 -13.69
CA ARG A 201 -18.99 17.57 -13.38
C ARG A 201 -19.81 18.00 -14.61
N ASP A 202 -19.16 18.19 -15.76
CA ASP A 202 -19.77 18.69 -16.99
C ASP A 202 -20.12 17.58 -17.99
N LYS A 203 -19.83 16.31 -17.67
CA LYS A 203 -20.04 15.16 -18.56
C LYS A 203 -21.45 14.59 -18.46
N THR A 204 -21.86 13.79 -19.47
CA THR A 204 -22.99 12.83 -19.31
C THR A 204 -22.77 11.95 -18.10
N LEU A 205 -23.85 11.52 -17.45
CA LEU A 205 -23.77 10.59 -16.33
C LEU A 205 -23.05 9.30 -16.75
N GLY A 206 -23.32 8.82 -17.98
CA GLY A 206 -22.62 7.67 -18.56
C GLY A 206 -21.11 7.90 -18.65
N ARG A 207 -20.68 9.02 -19.23
CA ARG A 207 -19.26 9.40 -19.31
C ARG A 207 -18.63 9.59 -17.93
N ALA A 208 -19.30 10.30 -17.03
CA ALA A 208 -18.84 10.54 -15.67
C ALA A 208 -18.64 9.23 -14.89
N VAL A 209 -19.58 8.28 -14.98
CA VAL A 209 -19.43 6.93 -14.39
C VAL A 209 -18.13 6.28 -14.86
N TYR A 210 -17.81 6.35 -16.15
CA TYR A 210 -16.57 5.76 -16.67
C TYR A 210 -15.30 6.51 -16.28
N ILE A 211 -15.34 7.83 -16.03
CA ILE A 211 -14.21 8.55 -15.40
C ILE A 211 -13.95 7.98 -14.00
N GLY A 212 -14.99 7.79 -13.19
CA GLY A 212 -14.85 7.22 -11.85
C GLY A 212 -14.42 5.76 -11.87
N ALA A 213 -15.00 4.95 -12.77
CA ALA A 213 -14.58 3.57 -12.96
C ALA A 213 -13.12 3.46 -13.42
N GLY A 214 -12.68 4.39 -14.28
CA GLY A 214 -11.31 4.51 -14.74
C GLY A 214 -10.36 4.80 -13.59
N PHE A 215 -10.73 5.76 -12.74
CA PHE A 215 -9.96 6.09 -11.54
C PHE A 215 -9.81 4.87 -10.63
N GLY A 216 -10.91 4.17 -10.32
CA GLY A 216 -10.87 2.95 -9.50
C GLY A 216 -10.09 1.79 -10.15
N LEU A 217 -10.13 1.65 -11.48
CA LEU A 217 -9.31 0.69 -12.20
C LEU A 217 -7.81 1.06 -12.15
N GLY A 218 -7.49 2.34 -12.26
CA GLY A 218 -6.13 2.85 -12.07
C GLY A 218 -5.60 2.53 -10.67
N GLU A 219 -6.41 2.70 -9.62
CA GLU A 219 -6.06 2.25 -8.28
C GLU A 219 -5.88 0.74 -8.20
N ALA A 220 -6.76 -0.04 -8.83
CA ALA A 220 -6.63 -1.49 -8.84
C ALA A 220 -5.31 -1.95 -9.47
N ILE A 221 -4.86 -1.29 -10.55
CA ILE A 221 -3.55 -1.55 -11.18
C ILE A 221 -2.40 -1.14 -10.26
N TYR A 222 -2.49 0.01 -9.62
CA TYR A 222 -1.49 0.47 -8.66
C TYR A 222 -1.37 -0.51 -7.49
N VAL A 223 -2.49 -0.88 -6.86
CA VAL A 223 -2.53 -1.86 -5.76
C VAL A 223 -2.04 -3.23 -6.21
N ALA A 224 -2.38 -3.67 -7.43
CA ALA A 224 -1.85 -4.91 -7.99
C ALA A 224 -0.32 -4.91 -8.09
N THR A 225 0.26 -3.78 -8.48
CA THR A 225 1.72 -3.59 -8.55
C THR A 225 2.35 -3.68 -7.17
N ILE A 226 1.75 -3.02 -6.17
CA ILE A 226 2.18 -3.12 -4.77
C ILE A 226 2.03 -4.56 -4.26
N SER A 227 0.92 -5.24 -4.55
CA SER A 227 0.72 -6.62 -4.14
C SER A 227 1.68 -7.60 -4.80
N ALA A 228 2.10 -7.34 -6.04
CA ALA A 228 3.14 -8.12 -6.69
C ALA A 228 4.48 -8.06 -5.95
N LEU A 229 4.76 -6.95 -5.26
CA LEU A 229 6.02 -6.72 -4.55
C LEU A 229 5.96 -7.15 -3.08
N PHE A 230 4.82 -6.93 -2.42
CA PHE A 230 4.71 -7.05 -0.95
C PHE A 230 3.69 -8.09 -0.48
N GLY A 231 2.93 -8.69 -1.40
CA GLY A 231 1.91 -9.70 -1.10
C GLY A 231 0.49 -9.23 -1.40
N GLY A 232 -0.37 -10.16 -1.79
CA GLY A 232 -1.77 -9.92 -2.13
C GLY A 232 -2.69 -10.89 -1.39
N SER A 233 -3.94 -10.47 -1.20
CA SER A 233 -4.97 -11.26 -0.52
C SER A 233 -6.21 -11.40 -1.41
N LEU A 234 -7.00 -12.45 -1.17
CA LEU A 234 -8.30 -12.62 -1.82
C LEU A 234 -9.25 -11.45 -1.50
N LEU A 235 -9.09 -10.83 -0.32
CA LEU A 235 -9.84 -9.64 0.07
C LEU A 235 -9.62 -8.47 -0.89
N GLY A 236 -8.45 -8.40 -1.53
CA GLY A 236 -8.15 -7.42 -2.57
C GLY A 236 -9.12 -7.47 -3.77
N LEU A 237 -9.74 -8.62 -4.05
CA LEU A 237 -10.77 -8.71 -5.08
C LEU A 237 -12.03 -7.93 -4.69
N LEU A 238 -12.55 -8.19 -3.49
CA LEU A 238 -13.75 -7.51 -2.99
C LEU A 238 -13.50 -6.02 -2.81
N GLU A 239 -12.38 -5.68 -2.18
CA GLU A 239 -11.99 -4.30 -1.92
C GLU A 239 -11.93 -3.49 -3.22
N ARG A 240 -11.17 -3.96 -4.20
CA ARG A 240 -11.01 -3.20 -5.46
C ARG A 240 -12.30 -3.13 -6.28
N ALA A 241 -13.18 -4.13 -6.21
CA ALA A 241 -14.51 -4.05 -6.82
C ALA A 241 -15.37 -2.96 -6.14
N LEU A 242 -15.38 -2.91 -4.81
CA LEU A 242 -16.12 -1.90 -4.05
C LEU A 242 -15.56 -0.50 -4.27
N THR A 243 -14.23 -0.35 -4.24
CA THR A 243 -13.56 0.92 -4.50
C THR A 243 -13.90 1.44 -5.90
N LEU A 244 -13.86 0.60 -6.93
CA LEU A 244 -14.26 1.02 -8.27
C LEU A 244 -15.71 1.51 -8.32
N LEU A 245 -16.65 0.76 -7.73
CA LEU A 245 -18.05 1.19 -7.66
C LEU A 245 -18.19 2.49 -6.87
N PHE A 246 -17.44 2.69 -5.79
CA PHE A 246 -17.39 3.93 -5.02
C PHE A 246 -16.94 5.11 -5.89
N HIS A 247 -15.83 5.00 -6.64
CA HIS A 247 -15.38 6.08 -7.52
C HIS A 247 -16.38 6.37 -8.64
N ALA A 248 -16.93 5.34 -9.27
CA ALA A 248 -17.98 5.47 -10.29
C ALA A 248 -19.24 6.18 -9.74
N SER A 249 -19.64 5.86 -8.51
CA SER A 249 -20.74 6.54 -7.81
C SER A 249 -20.45 8.02 -7.63
N THR A 250 -19.22 8.32 -7.20
CA THR A 250 -18.80 9.67 -6.87
C THR A 250 -18.85 10.60 -8.08
N THR A 251 -18.27 10.17 -9.21
CA THR A 251 -18.27 10.99 -10.43
C THR A 251 -19.65 11.13 -11.05
N ALA A 252 -20.49 10.08 -10.97
CA ALA A 252 -21.89 10.16 -11.36
C ALA A 252 -22.65 11.22 -10.53
N LEU A 253 -22.43 11.23 -9.20
CA LEU A 253 -23.00 12.22 -8.30
C LEU A 253 -22.53 13.63 -8.65
N PHE A 254 -21.26 13.81 -8.98
CA PHE A 254 -20.71 15.12 -9.39
C PHE A 254 -21.35 15.65 -10.67
N ALA A 255 -21.46 14.83 -11.70
CA ALA A 255 -22.16 15.21 -12.93
C ALA A 255 -23.62 15.57 -12.67
N TYR A 256 -24.33 14.73 -11.91
CA TYR A 256 -25.74 14.97 -11.56
C TYR A 256 -25.92 16.26 -10.75
N SER A 257 -25.15 16.41 -9.67
CA SER A 257 -25.29 17.53 -8.73
C SER A 257 -24.91 18.87 -9.33
N TYR A 258 -23.90 18.90 -10.21
CA TYR A 258 -23.48 20.11 -10.89
C TYR A 258 -24.61 20.67 -11.76
N ARG A 259 -25.26 19.81 -12.57
CA ARG A 259 -26.41 20.18 -13.41
C ARG A 259 -27.62 20.65 -12.62
N ASN A 260 -27.74 20.18 -11.38
CA ASN A 260 -28.84 20.55 -10.48
C ASN A 260 -28.47 21.71 -9.54
N GLY A 261 -27.33 22.38 -9.74
CA GLY A 261 -26.94 23.59 -9.00
C GLY A 261 -26.40 23.35 -7.59
N TRP A 262 -26.09 22.12 -7.19
CA TRP A 262 -25.55 21.79 -5.86
C TRP A 262 -24.21 21.02 -5.92
N GLY A 263 -23.49 21.13 -7.03
CA GLY A 263 -22.20 20.45 -7.24
C GLY A 263 -21.17 20.71 -6.14
N GLY A 264 -21.04 21.95 -5.64
CA GLY A 264 -20.10 22.25 -4.54
C GLY A 264 -20.46 21.55 -3.22
N LYS A 265 -21.76 21.37 -2.94
CA LYS A 265 -22.23 20.63 -1.76
C LYS A 265 -21.95 19.14 -1.91
N ALA A 266 -22.12 18.59 -3.12
CA ALA A 266 -21.78 17.21 -3.43
C ALA A 266 -20.28 16.94 -3.29
N LEU A 267 -19.44 17.86 -3.79
CA LEU A 267 -17.99 17.79 -3.64
C LEU A 267 -17.60 17.74 -2.16
N LEU A 268 -18.10 18.67 -1.34
CA LEU A 268 -17.81 18.67 0.10
C LEU A 268 -18.28 17.37 0.77
N ALA A 269 -19.49 16.90 0.47
CA ALA A 269 -20.00 15.65 1.03
C ALA A 269 -19.10 14.46 0.67
N MET A 270 -18.65 14.35 -0.59
CA MET A 270 -17.80 13.26 -1.03
C MET A 270 -16.38 13.35 -0.47
N VAL A 271 -15.83 14.57 -0.28
CA VAL A 271 -14.56 14.75 0.46
C VAL A 271 -14.68 14.17 1.87
N LEU A 272 -15.78 14.43 2.58
CA LEU A 272 -15.99 13.91 3.94
C LEU A 272 -16.17 12.39 3.96
N VAL A 273 -16.92 11.83 3.01
CA VAL A 273 -17.10 10.37 2.91
C VAL A 273 -15.79 9.68 2.54
N HIS A 274 -15.03 10.21 1.59
CA HIS A 274 -13.72 9.68 1.22
C HIS A 274 -12.74 9.80 2.39
N TRP A 275 -12.71 10.95 3.06
CA TRP A 275 -11.91 11.14 4.26
C TRP A 275 -12.21 10.07 5.31
N LEU A 276 -13.48 9.77 5.57
CA LEU A 276 -13.87 8.70 6.48
C LEU A 276 -13.35 7.34 6.01
N THR A 277 -13.59 6.97 4.74
CA THR A 277 -13.17 5.69 4.16
C THR A 277 -11.65 5.49 4.28
N ASP A 278 -10.86 6.48 3.89
CA ASP A 278 -9.40 6.36 3.88
C ASP A 278 -8.79 6.51 5.28
N SER A 279 -9.48 7.20 6.20
CA SER A 279 -9.11 7.17 7.62
C SER A 279 -9.35 5.78 8.22
N ILE A 280 -10.44 5.10 7.86
CA ILE A 280 -10.69 3.72 8.30
C ILE A 280 -9.63 2.78 7.73
N ALA A 281 -9.29 2.92 6.44
CA ALA A 281 -8.23 2.13 5.80
C ALA A 281 -6.85 2.38 6.46
N ALA A 282 -6.48 3.66 6.67
CA ALA A 282 -5.26 4.01 7.37
C ALA A 282 -5.25 3.49 8.82
N TYR A 283 -6.38 3.57 9.52
CA TYR A 283 -6.50 3.02 10.87
C TYR A 283 -6.34 1.49 10.87
N TRP A 284 -6.88 0.79 9.87
CA TRP A 284 -6.72 -0.66 9.75
C TRP A 284 -5.25 -1.06 9.57
N HIS A 285 -4.46 -0.30 8.82
CA HIS A 285 -3.02 -0.56 8.70
C HIS A 285 -2.27 -0.39 10.02
N VAL A 286 -2.73 0.51 10.91
CA VAL A 286 -2.11 0.71 12.23
C VAL A 286 -2.63 -0.30 13.26
N ASN A 287 -3.93 -0.65 13.20
CA ASN A 287 -4.63 -1.54 14.12
C ASN A 287 -5.51 -2.56 13.34
N PRO A 288 -4.89 -3.61 12.76
CA PRO A 288 -5.62 -4.56 11.92
C PRO A 288 -6.69 -5.30 12.70
N SER A 289 -7.94 -5.18 12.26
CA SER A 289 -9.05 -5.97 12.78
C SER A 289 -10.13 -6.17 11.73
N THR A 290 -10.83 -7.30 11.80
CA THR A 290 -11.95 -7.60 10.90
C THR A 290 -13.06 -6.56 11.01
N ALA A 291 -13.32 -6.05 12.22
CA ALA A 291 -14.37 -5.04 12.44
C ALA A 291 -14.06 -3.72 11.70
N VAL A 292 -12.83 -3.23 11.77
CA VAL A 292 -12.41 -2.00 11.06
C VAL A 292 -12.45 -2.22 9.54
N LEU A 293 -11.99 -3.38 9.06
CA LEU A 293 -12.04 -3.72 7.64
C LEU A 293 -13.49 -3.73 7.11
N VAL A 294 -14.39 -4.41 7.81
CA VAL A 294 -15.81 -4.48 7.46
C VAL A 294 -16.45 -3.10 7.50
N ALA A 295 -16.08 -2.24 8.45
CA ALA A 295 -16.57 -0.86 8.49
C ALA A 295 -16.18 -0.07 7.23
N GLY A 296 -14.93 -0.19 6.76
CA GLY A 296 -14.48 0.46 5.52
C GLY A 296 -15.26 -0.04 4.30
N TYR A 297 -15.44 -1.36 4.19
CA TYR A 297 -16.22 -1.96 3.09
C TYR A 297 -17.69 -1.55 3.14
N ALA A 298 -18.28 -1.46 4.33
CA ALA A 298 -19.65 -1.01 4.51
C ALA A 298 -19.84 0.43 4.05
N VAL A 299 -18.91 1.35 4.37
CA VAL A 299 -18.99 2.75 3.90
C VAL A 299 -18.96 2.83 2.37
N MET A 300 -18.02 2.11 1.72
CA MET A 300 -17.94 2.07 0.26
C MET A 300 -19.23 1.50 -0.37
N LEU A 301 -19.68 0.35 0.14
CA LEU A 301 -20.88 -0.32 -0.35
C LEU A 301 -22.14 0.52 -0.18
N LEU A 302 -22.36 1.08 1.02
CA LEU A 302 -23.53 1.92 1.30
C LEU A 302 -23.53 3.19 0.46
N THR A 303 -22.36 3.79 0.23
CA THR A 303 -22.25 4.94 -0.67
C THR A 303 -22.63 4.57 -2.11
N ALA A 304 -22.12 3.44 -2.61
CA ALA A 304 -22.46 2.97 -3.94
C ALA A 304 -23.96 2.64 -4.09
N LEU A 305 -24.55 1.97 -3.09
CA LEU A 305 -25.98 1.65 -3.06
C LEU A 305 -26.88 2.88 -2.89
N ALA A 306 -26.40 3.94 -2.24
CA ALA A 306 -27.16 5.18 -2.09
C ALA A 306 -27.26 5.98 -3.39
N ILE A 307 -26.25 5.87 -4.26
CA ILE A 307 -26.06 6.71 -5.45
C ILE A 307 -26.39 5.96 -6.75
N LEU A 308 -25.72 4.83 -7.03
CA LEU A 308 -25.80 4.16 -8.33
C LEU A 308 -27.20 3.69 -8.71
N PRO A 309 -28.02 3.10 -7.81
CA PRO A 309 -29.38 2.70 -8.17
C PRO A 309 -30.27 3.86 -8.64
N LYS A 310 -29.95 5.09 -8.24
CA LYS A 310 -30.68 6.30 -8.66
C LYS A 310 -30.13 6.88 -9.96
N LEU A 311 -28.81 6.89 -10.13
CA LEU A 311 -28.15 7.59 -11.23
C LEU A 311 -27.86 6.70 -12.45
N LEU A 312 -27.63 5.40 -12.27
CA LEU A 312 -27.40 4.49 -13.40
C LEU A 312 -28.60 4.35 -14.35
N PRO A 313 -29.87 4.30 -13.89
CA PRO A 313 -31.01 4.31 -14.79
C PRO A 313 -31.03 5.55 -15.69
N LEU A 314 -30.71 6.73 -15.12
CA LEU A 314 -30.63 8.00 -15.85
C LEU A 314 -29.45 8.00 -16.84
N ALA A 315 -28.29 7.49 -16.42
CA ALA A 315 -27.11 7.36 -17.27
C ALA A 315 -27.35 6.44 -18.47
N ARG A 316 -28.18 5.40 -18.31
CA ARG A 316 -28.51 4.46 -19.38
C ARG A 316 -29.36 5.13 -20.47
N THR A 317 -30.30 6.00 -20.09
CA THR A 317 -31.23 6.66 -21.02
C THR A 317 -30.66 7.93 -21.66
N GLU A 318 -29.62 8.54 -21.06
CA GLU A 318 -28.98 9.73 -21.60
C GLU A 318 -28.24 9.45 -22.94
N SER A 319 -28.50 10.28 -23.96
CA SER A 319 -27.99 10.10 -25.32
C SER A 319 -26.97 11.16 -25.77
N GLU A 320 -26.98 12.36 -25.19
CA GLU A 320 -26.13 13.49 -25.62
C GLU A 320 -25.52 14.24 -24.43
N GLU A 321 -24.36 14.89 -24.62
CA GLU A 321 -23.82 15.83 -23.63
C GLU A 321 -24.76 17.05 -23.54
N PRO A 322 -25.27 17.40 -22.34
CA PRO A 322 -26.18 18.53 -22.22
C PRO A 322 -25.44 19.85 -22.44
N GLU A 323 -26.19 20.87 -22.87
CA GLU A 323 -25.69 22.23 -22.95
C GLU A 323 -25.10 22.69 -21.60
N VAL A 324 -23.87 23.19 -21.64
CA VAL A 324 -23.17 23.77 -20.49
C VAL A 324 -23.89 25.06 -20.08
N ARG A 325 -24.48 25.08 -18.89
CA ARG A 325 -25.00 26.31 -18.27
C ARG A 325 -23.88 26.94 -17.44
N TRP A 326 -23.34 28.04 -17.96
CA TRP A 326 -22.34 28.89 -17.29
C TRP A 326 -22.94 29.60 -16.07
#